data_AF-A0A7V9FP33-F1
#
_entry.id   AF-A0A7V9FP33-F1
#
_cell.length_a   1.000
_cell.length_b   1.000
_cell.length_c   1.000
_cell.angle_alpha   90.00
_cell.angle_beta   90.00
_cell.angle_gamma   90.00
#
_symmetry.space_group_name_H-M   'P 1'
#
loop_
_entity.id
_entity.type
_entity.pdbx_description
1 polymer ?
#
loop_
_entity_poly.entity_id
_entity_poly.type
_entity_poly.pdbx_seq_one_letter_code
_entity_poly.pdbx_strand_id
1 'polypeptide(L)'
;MTDSALPSLEDLIAPPVEEARPRQMVDFRPTDLGNAERLVAQHGRDLRFAPGLGWFAWDGRRWKRDTDGEPIRRAKQVVRAMYAEAAVLADDARRALLIKWATTSESESRLRATVKLAETERAVIVEPNQLDADGWLFNASNGTIDLRTGELREHRREDLLTRLTTVVYKPDAGSDPTWESFLARIAGGNEELIGFLQRATGYSLTGHTGEEVLSTSTRPRSRRSVSTFRTASGRSSR
;
A
#
# COMPACT_ATOMS: atom_id res chain seq x y z
N MET A 1 -31.61 -40.44 12.43
CA MET A 1 -30.87 -40.96 11.26
C MET A 1 -30.63 -39.78 10.34
N THR A 2 -29.50 -39.12 10.49
CA THR A 2 -29.02 -38.08 9.57
C THR A 2 -27.59 -38.45 9.27
N ASP A 3 -27.39 -38.85 8.03
CA ASP A 3 -26.23 -39.50 7.47
C ASP A 3 -25.06 -38.50 7.39
N SER A 4 -24.04 -38.68 8.23
CA SER A 4 -22.79 -37.90 8.20
C SER A 4 -21.85 -38.59 7.23
N ALA A 5 -21.97 -38.28 5.94
CA ALA A 5 -21.02 -38.74 4.94
C ALA A 5 -19.64 -38.11 5.21
N LEU A 6 -18.65 -38.94 5.52
CA LEU A 6 -17.25 -38.54 5.53
C LEU A 6 -16.83 -38.16 4.10
N PRO A 7 -16.05 -37.08 3.90
CA PRO A 7 -15.58 -36.69 2.57
C PRO A 7 -14.73 -37.81 1.95
N SER A 8 -14.84 -37.96 0.64
CA SER A 8 -14.19 -39.03 -0.11
C SER A 8 -12.67 -38.79 -0.17
N LEU A 9 -11.89 -39.87 -0.32
CA LEU A 9 -10.41 -39.80 -0.41
C LEU A 9 -9.92 -38.98 -1.62
N GLU A 10 -10.79 -38.71 -2.60
CA GLU A 10 -10.52 -37.86 -3.76
C GLU A 10 -10.61 -36.36 -3.42
N ASP A 11 -11.40 -35.98 -2.41
CA ASP A 11 -11.57 -34.59 -1.95
C ASP A 11 -10.39 -34.07 -1.11
N LEU A 12 -9.47 -34.97 -0.70
CA LEU A 12 -8.25 -34.65 0.05
C LEU A 12 -7.02 -34.45 -0.84
N ILE A 13 -7.17 -34.55 -2.16
CA ILE A 13 -6.09 -34.29 -3.11
C ILE A 13 -6.00 -32.77 -3.29
N ALA A 14 -5.00 -32.17 -2.65
CA ALA A 14 -4.64 -30.77 -2.88
C ALA A 14 -4.56 -30.49 -4.39
N PRO A 15 -5.06 -29.32 -4.85
CA PRO A 15 -4.97 -28.98 -6.26
C PRO A 15 -3.50 -29.08 -6.72
N PRO A 16 -3.25 -29.55 -7.96
CA PRO A 16 -1.90 -29.67 -8.47
C PRO A 16 -1.20 -28.31 -8.30
N VAL A 17 -0.08 -28.32 -7.59
CA VAL A 17 0.81 -27.18 -7.43
C VAL A 17 1.07 -26.65 -8.83
N GLU A 18 0.57 -25.45 -9.12
CA GLU A 18 0.67 -24.83 -10.44
C GLU A 18 2.15 -24.80 -10.83
N GLU A 19 2.55 -25.73 -11.69
CA GLU A 19 3.94 -25.88 -12.13
C GLU A 19 4.36 -24.52 -12.68
N ALA A 20 5.35 -23.91 -12.02
CA ALA A 20 5.88 -22.61 -12.40
C ALA A 20 6.25 -22.67 -13.88
N ARG A 21 5.48 -21.96 -14.71
CA ARG A 21 5.74 -21.85 -16.16
C ARG A 21 7.25 -21.60 -16.32
N PRO A 22 7.95 -22.35 -17.20
CA PRO A 22 9.37 -22.13 -17.40
C PRO A 22 9.56 -20.65 -17.71
N ARG A 23 10.28 -19.95 -16.83
CA ARG A 23 10.60 -18.53 -17.03
C ARG A 23 11.25 -18.47 -18.40
N GLN A 24 10.59 -17.86 -19.38
CA GLN A 24 11.24 -17.56 -20.64
C GLN A 24 12.54 -16.85 -20.28
N MET A 25 13.68 -17.49 -20.58
CA MET A 25 14.98 -16.87 -20.43
C MET A 25 15.05 -15.75 -21.44
N VAL A 26 14.57 -14.57 -21.03
CA VAL A 26 14.90 -13.33 -21.70
C VAL A 26 16.43 -13.25 -21.67
N ASP A 27 17.06 -13.28 -22.84
CA ASP A 27 18.51 -13.18 -22.95
C ASP A 27 18.91 -11.73 -22.69
N PHE A 28 19.19 -11.43 -21.42
CA PHE A 28 19.59 -10.09 -21.01
C PHE A 28 21.02 -9.82 -21.43
N ARG A 29 21.23 -8.70 -22.13
CA ARG A 29 22.56 -8.28 -22.58
C ARG A 29 23.49 -8.03 -21.39
N PRO A 30 24.81 -8.26 -21.52
CA PRO A 30 25.78 -7.96 -20.48
C PRO A 30 26.09 -6.46 -20.42
N THR A 31 25.09 -5.67 -20.03
CA THR A 31 25.15 -4.21 -19.90
C THR A 31 24.38 -3.75 -18.66
N ASP A 32 24.59 -2.51 -18.23
CA ASP A 32 23.85 -1.96 -17.08
C ASP A 32 22.34 -1.89 -17.36
N LEU A 33 21.95 -1.64 -18.62
CA LEU A 33 20.56 -1.72 -19.07
C LEU A 33 20.03 -3.15 -18.95
N GLY A 34 20.79 -4.16 -19.40
CA GLY A 34 20.39 -5.55 -19.23
C GLY A 34 20.26 -5.96 -17.76
N ASN A 35 21.08 -5.41 -16.87
CA ASN A 35 20.93 -5.61 -15.42
C ASN A 35 19.67 -4.91 -14.88
N ALA A 36 19.31 -3.74 -15.39
CA ALA A 36 18.08 -3.04 -15.02
C ALA A 36 16.84 -3.84 -15.47
N GLU A 37 16.86 -4.37 -16.70
CA GLU A 37 15.84 -5.28 -17.23
C GLU A 37 15.75 -6.56 -16.37
N ARG A 38 16.89 -7.14 -15.94
CA ARG A 38 16.92 -8.27 -15.00
C ARG A 38 16.28 -7.92 -13.66
N LEU A 39 16.61 -6.76 -13.10
CA LEU A 39 16.05 -6.27 -11.84
C LEU A 39 14.52 -6.14 -11.94
N VAL A 40 14.03 -5.56 -13.03
CA VAL A 40 12.58 -5.40 -13.26
C VAL A 40 11.90 -6.74 -13.49
N ALA A 41 12.50 -7.64 -14.27
CA ALA A 41 11.94 -8.96 -14.52
C ALA A 41 11.84 -9.81 -13.23
N GLN A 42 12.84 -9.74 -12.36
CA GLN A 42 12.89 -10.54 -11.14
C GLN A 42 12.13 -9.91 -9.97
N HIS A 43 12.15 -8.58 -9.88
CA HIS A 43 11.71 -7.85 -8.69
C HIS A 43 10.77 -6.68 -8.96
N GLY A 44 10.52 -6.32 -10.22
CA GLY A 44 9.71 -5.15 -10.59
C GLY A 44 8.27 -5.21 -10.11
N ARG A 45 7.73 -6.40 -9.78
CA ARG A 45 6.41 -6.53 -9.15
C ARG A 45 6.36 -5.96 -7.74
N ASP A 46 7.49 -5.90 -7.02
CA ASP A 46 7.58 -5.45 -5.63
C ASP A 46 8.35 -4.12 -5.49
N LEU A 47 8.66 -3.46 -6.60
CA LEU A 47 9.35 -2.17 -6.62
C LEU A 47 8.53 -1.14 -7.38
N ARG A 48 8.37 0.05 -6.80
CA ARG A 48 7.80 1.21 -7.47
C ARG A 48 8.72 2.40 -7.32
N PHE A 49 8.89 3.18 -8.37
CA PHE A 49 9.60 4.44 -8.34
C PHE A 49 8.63 5.58 -8.65
N ALA A 50 8.48 6.51 -7.72
CA ALA A 50 7.66 7.69 -7.89
C ALA A 50 8.56 8.93 -8.06
N PRO A 51 8.56 9.61 -9.22
CA PRO A 51 9.35 10.81 -9.44
C PRO A 51 9.14 11.85 -8.32
N GLY A 52 10.24 12.39 -7.79
CA GLY A 52 10.22 13.35 -6.68
C GLY A 52 9.99 12.74 -5.28
N LEU A 53 9.41 11.54 -5.19
CA LEU A 53 9.23 10.82 -3.93
C LEU A 53 10.28 9.72 -3.71
N GLY A 54 10.83 9.12 -4.78
CA GLY A 54 11.81 8.05 -4.70
C GLY A 54 11.19 6.65 -4.74
N TRP A 55 11.90 5.68 -4.17
CA TRP A 55 11.56 4.27 -4.24
C TRP A 55 10.57 3.83 -3.15
N PHE A 56 9.73 2.87 -3.51
CA PHE A 56 8.83 2.14 -2.63
C PHE A 56 8.98 0.65 -2.89
N ALA A 57 8.90 -0.14 -1.82
CA ALA A 57 8.96 -1.58 -1.86
C ALA A 57 7.70 -2.19 -1.25
N TRP A 58 7.19 -3.25 -1.86
CA TRP A 58 6.07 -3.99 -1.31
C TRP A 58 6.50 -4.79 -0.08
N ASP A 59 5.90 -4.54 1.07
CA ASP A 59 6.22 -5.22 2.34
C ASP A 59 5.30 -6.42 2.65
N GLY A 60 4.43 -6.79 1.71
CA GLY A 60 3.38 -7.79 1.90
C GLY A 60 2.01 -7.19 2.15
N ARG A 61 1.93 -5.91 2.56
CA ARG A 61 0.66 -5.24 2.93
C ARG A 61 0.50 -3.85 2.32
N ARG A 62 1.60 -3.16 2.05
CA ARG A 62 1.62 -1.81 1.47
C ARG A 62 2.88 -1.56 0.67
N TRP A 63 2.86 -0.46 -0.08
CA TRP A 63 4.04 0.16 -0.65
C TRP A 63 4.76 1.00 0.40
N LYS A 64 5.77 0.40 1.04
CA LYS A 64 6.58 1.09 2.03
C LYS A 64 7.64 1.93 1.32
N ARG A 65 7.72 3.22 1.64
CA ARG A 65 8.81 4.08 1.18
C ARG A 65 10.15 3.48 1.59
N ASP A 66 11.07 3.39 0.63
CA ASP A 66 12.42 2.89 0.87
C ASP A 66 13.22 3.91 1.69
N THR A 67 13.86 3.41 2.73
CA THR A 67 14.79 4.18 3.58
C THR A 67 16.06 3.40 3.87
N ASP A 68 16.19 2.17 3.38
CA ASP A 68 17.25 1.23 3.74
C ASP A 68 17.94 0.59 2.51
N GLY A 69 17.61 1.06 1.31
CA GLY A 69 18.24 0.67 0.07
C GLY A 69 17.74 -0.65 -0.51
N GLU A 70 16.45 -0.96 -0.36
CA GLU A 70 15.84 -2.18 -0.91
C GLU A 70 16.08 -2.37 -2.43
N PRO A 71 16.00 -1.34 -3.30
CA PRO A 71 16.32 -1.50 -4.72
C PRO A 71 17.76 -1.97 -4.96
N ILE A 72 18.72 -1.44 -4.20
CA ILE A 72 20.14 -1.85 -4.29
C ILE A 72 20.32 -3.26 -3.74
N ARG A 73 19.61 -3.63 -2.67
CA ARG A 73 19.62 -4.99 -2.12
C ARG A 73 19.13 -6.01 -3.15
N ARG A 74 18.08 -5.69 -3.90
CA ARG A 74 17.56 -6.50 -5.01
C ARG A 74 18.51 -6.52 -6.21
N ALA A 75 19.15 -5.40 -6.56
CA ALA A 75 20.20 -5.41 -7.59
C ALA A 75 21.37 -6.35 -7.23
N LYS A 76 21.77 -6.43 -5.95
CA LYS A 76 22.76 -7.42 -5.50
C LYS A 76 22.26 -8.87 -5.65
N GLN A 77 20.95 -9.11 -5.46
CA GLN A 77 20.35 -10.44 -5.68
C GLN A 77 20.37 -10.83 -7.16
N VAL A 78 20.12 -9.88 -8.07
CA VAL A 78 20.27 -10.09 -9.52
C VAL A 78 21.68 -10.57 -9.87
N VAL A 79 22.71 -9.89 -9.36
CA VAL A 79 24.11 -10.28 -9.63
C VAL A 79 24.42 -11.68 -9.07
N ARG A 80 23.93 -12.00 -7.87
CA ARG A 80 24.06 -13.36 -7.31
C ARG A 80 23.34 -14.41 -8.15
N ALA A 81 22.17 -14.09 -8.68
CA ALA A 81 21.41 -14.98 -9.56
C ALA A 81 22.14 -15.27 -10.87
N MET A 82 22.94 -14.32 -11.39
CA MET A 82 23.76 -14.54 -12.58
C MET A 82 24.84 -15.60 -12.36
N TYR A 83 25.46 -15.67 -11.17
CA TYR A 83 26.39 -16.75 -10.84
C TYR A 83 25.68 -18.11 -10.76
N ALA A 84 24.47 -18.16 -10.21
CA ALA A 84 23.66 -19.37 -10.17
C ALA A 84 23.24 -19.83 -11.58
N GLU A 85 22.88 -18.89 -12.46
CA GLU A 85 22.59 -19.15 -13.88
C GLU A 85 23.84 -19.70 -14.59
N ALA A 86 25.00 -19.10 -14.37
CA ALA A 86 26.26 -19.58 -14.96
C ALA A 86 26.61 -21.01 -14.54
N ALA A 87 26.33 -21.38 -13.29
CA ALA A 87 26.64 -22.72 -12.78
C ALA A 87 25.90 -23.86 -13.50
N VAL A 88 24.74 -23.58 -14.11
CA VAL A 88 23.92 -24.56 -14.83
C VAL A 88 24.01 -24.45 -16.35
N LEU A 89 24.75 -23.46 -16.88
CA LEU A 89 24.96 -23.30 -18.32
C LEU A 89 25.90 -24.39 -18.87
N ALA A 90 25.44 -25.15 -19.86
CA ALA A 90 26.25 -26.18 -20.53
C ALA A 90 27.32 -25.61 -21.48
N ASP A 91 27.09 -24.41 -22.03
CA ASP A 91 28.02 -23.72 -22.93
C ASP A 91 29.10 -22.99 -22.13
N ASP A 92 30.34 -23.47 -22.21
CA ASP A 92 31.48 -22.92 -21.49
C ASP A 92 31.82 -21.47 -21.88
N ALA A 93 31.62 -21.10 -23.16
CA ALA A 93 31.89 -19.74 -23.63
C ALA A 93 30.87 -18.76 -23.06
N ARG A 94 29.57 -19.13 -23.07
CA ARG A 94 28.51 -18.32 -22.46
C ARG A 94 28.65 -18.26 -20.94
N ARG A 95 29.02 -19.37 -20.30
CA ARG A 95 29.32 -19.43 -18.86
C ARG A 95 30.43 -18.45 -18.48
N ALA A 96 31.56 -18.49 -19.18
CA ALA A 96 32.69 -17.60 -18.91
C ALA A 96 32.32 -16.11 -19.10
N LEU A 97 31.55 -15.80 -20.15
CA LEU A 97 31.05 -14.44 -20.39
C LEU A 97 30.13 -13.96 -19.26
N LEU A 98 29.19 -14.81 -18.81
CA LEU A 98 28.24 -14.46 -17.77
C LEU A 98 28.93 -14.26 -16.41
N ILE A 99 29.88 -15.13 -16.05
CA ILE A 99 30.70 -14.97 -14.83
C ILE A 99 31.47 -13.66 -14.86
N LYS A 100 32.17 -13.37 -15.98
CA LYS A 100 32.92 -12.12 -16.15
C LYS A 100 31.99 -10.90 -15.99
N TRP A 101 30.80 -10.96 -16.56
CA TRP A 101 29.81 -9.89 -16.44
C TRP A 101 29.26 -9.75 -15.01
N ALA A 102 29.00 -10.86 -14.32
CA ALA A 102 28.57 -10.87 -12.93
C ALA A 102 29.62 -10.19 -12.02
N THR A 103 30.90 -10.58 -12.15
CA THR A 103 32.01 -9.95 -11.39
C THR A 103 32.13 -8.46 -11.67
N THR A 104 31.96 -8.04 -12.92
CA THR A 104 31.97 -6.61 -13.27
C THR A 104 30.78 -5.86 -12.64
N SER A 105 29.62 -6.52 -12.54
CA SER A 105 28.38 -5.95 -12.03
C SER A 105 28.35 -5.79 -10.50
N GLU A 106 29.31 -6.37 -9.77
CA GLU A 106 29.44 -6.24 -8.32
C GLU A 106 29.92 -4.86 -7.86
N SER A 107 30.46 -4.04 -8.77
CA SER A 107 30.93 -2.71 -8.40
C SER A 107 29.79 -1.80 -7.95
N GLU A 108 30.06 -0.93 -6.97
CA GLU A 108 29.06 0.02 -6.46
C GLU A 108 28.47 0.88 -7.57
N SER A 109 29.32 1.36 -8.49
CA SER A 109 28.89 2.19 -9.62
C SER A 109 27.91 1.46 -10.54
N ARG A 110 28.12 0.16 -10.78
CA ARG A 110 27.26 -0.67 -11.65
C ARG A 110 25.93 -1.02 -10.98
N LEU A 111 25.96 -1.30 -9.67
CA LEU A 111 24.75 -1.49 -8.87
C LEU A 111 23.89 -0.22 -8.87
N ARG A 112 24.50 0.95 -8.70
CA ARG A 112 23.82 2.24 -8.79
C ARG A 112 23.27 2.50 -10.20
N ALA A 113 24.05 2.23 -11.25
CA ALA A 113 23.60 2.38 -12.63
C ALA A 113 22.40 1.48 -12.96
N THR A 114 22.42 0.24 -12.48
CA THR A 114 21.31 -0.72 -12.62
C THR A 114 20.03 -0.18 -12.00
N VAL A 115 20.06 0.25 -10.75
CA VAL A 115 18.89 0.84 -10.08
C VAL A 115 18.45 2.12 -10.77
N LYS A 116 19.40 2.98 -11.17
CA LYS A 116 19.10 4.25 -11.82
C LYS A 116 18.37 4.08 -13.14
N LEU A 117 18.79 3.13 -13.97
CA LEU A 117 18.12 2.83 -15.24
C LEU A 117 16.73 2.23 -15.01
N ALA A 118 16.59 1.39 -13.98
CA ALA A 118 15.30 0.80 -13.62
C ALA A 118 14.24 1.85 -13.24
N GLU A 119 14.61 3.03 -12.73
CA GLU A 119 13.66 4.11 -12.35
C GLU A 119 12.69 4.49 -13.47
N THR A 120 13.11 4.33 -14.73
CA THR A 120 12.33 4.72 -15.92
C THR A 120 11.56 3.58 -16.57
N GLU A 121 11.68 2.36 -16.05
CA GLU A 121 11.03 1.19 -16.61
C GLU A 121 9.53 1.20 -16.31
N ARG A 122 8.69 0.97 -17.34
CA ARG A 122 7.22 1.07 -17.24
C ARG A 122 6.61 0.18 -16.17
N ALA A 123 7.26 -0.94 -15.86
CA ALA A 123 6.78 -1.89 -14.86
C ALA A 123 6.99 -1.42 -13.41
N VAL A 124 7.84 -0.42 -13.18
CA VAL A 124 8.14 0.10 -11.83
C VAL A 124 7.81 1.57 -11.66
N ILE A 125 7.84 2.39 -12.72
CA ILE A 125 7.46 3.80 -12.59
C ILE A 125 5.98 3.94 -12.22
N VAL A 126 5.69 4.83 -11.28
CA VAL A 126 4.33 5.19 -10.85
C VAL A 126 4.27 6.70 -10.62
N GLU A 127 3.16 7.33 -11.00
CA GLU A 127 2.99 8.74 -10.73
C GLU A 127 2.69 8.97 -9.23
N PRO A 128 3.24 10.02 -8.60
CA PRO A 128 3.00 10.30 -7.19
C PRO A 128 1.52 10.39 -6.80
N ASN A 129 0.65 10.83 -7.72
CA ASN A 129 -0.79 10.96 -7.50
C ASN A 129 -1.57 9.64 -7.61
N GLN A 130 -0.93 8.55 -8.05
CA GLN A 130 -1.52 7.21 -8.07
C GLN A 130 -1.34 6.50 -6.72
N LEU A 131 -0.34 6.91 -5.92
CA LEU A 131 -0.14 6.41 -4.58
C LEU A 131 -1.24 6.95 -3.65
N ASP A 132 -1.91 6.05 -2.92
CA ASP A 132 -3.06 6.38 -2.06
C ASP A 132 -4.18 7.15 -2.80
N ALA A 133 -4.42 6.85 -4.08
CA ALA A 133 -5.37 7.61 -4.92
C ALA A 133 -6.85 7.33 -4.59
N ASP A 134 -7.21 6.09 -4.25
CA ASP A 134 -8.59 5.76 -3.86
C ASP A 134 -8.79 5.99 -2.35
N GLY A 135 -9.40 7.13 -1.99
CA GLY A 135 -9.69 7.51 -0.60
C GLY A 135 -10.68 6.60 0.12
N TRP A 136 -11.36 5.71 -0.60
CA TRP A 136 -12.28 4.75 0.01
C TRP A 136 -11.61 3.42 0.35
N LEU A 137 -10.35 3.22 -0.06
CA LEU A 137 -9.58 2.05 0.36
C LEU A 137 -8.84 2.37 1.66
N PHE A 138 -9.21 1.66 2.71
CA PHE A 138 -8.58 1.81 4.02
C PHE A 138 -7.73 0.59 4.36
N ASN A 139 -6.43 0.78 4.49
CA ASN A 139 -5.50 -0.32 4.73
C ASN A 139 -5.37 -0.63 6.23
N ALA A 140 -5.96 -1.74 6.66
CA ALA A 140 -5.91 -2.24 8.03
C ALA A 140 -4.85 -3.34 8.21
N SER A 141 -4.51 -3.70 9.45
CA SER A 141 -3.44 -4.67 9.69
C SER A 141 -3.73 -6.09 9.16
N ASN A 142 -5.02 -6.41 8.96
CA ASN A 142 -5.53 -7.70 8.50
C ASN A 142 -6.10 -7.67 7.07
N GLY A 143 -5.97 -6.56 6.34
CA GLY A 143 -6.45 -6.46 4.96
C GLY A 143 -6.79 -5.03 4.54
N THR A 144 -7.22 -4.88 3.30
CA THR A 144 -7.76 -3.62 2.77
C THR A 144 -9.28 -3.64 2.90
N ILE A 145 -9.85 -2.58 3.46
CA ILE A 145 -11.30 -2.39 3.59
C ILE A 145 -11.76 -1.47 2.45
N ASP A 146 -12.82 -1.86 1.73
CA ASP A 146 -13.57 -0.91 0.91
C ASP A 146 -14.59 -0.20 1.79
N LEU A 147 -14.37 1.09 2.09
CA LEU A 147 -15.24 1.88 2.97
C LEU A 147 -16.64 2.11 2.37
N ARG A 148 -16.86 1.84 1.08
CA ARG A 148 -18.19 1.94 0.45
C ARG A 148 -19.08 0.77 0.82
N THR A 149 -18.50 -0.42 0.95
CA THR A 149 -19.23 -1.67 1.21
C THR A 149 -19.01 -2.20 2.62
N GLY A 150 -17.92 -1.80 3.28
CA GLY A 150 -17.45 -2.38 4.53
C GLY A 150 -16.73 -3.72 4.35
N GLU A 151 -16.53 -4.18 3.11
CA GLU A 151 -15.92 -5.49 2.86
C GLU A 151 -14.40 -5.46 3.12
N LEU A 152 -13.94 -6.43 3.89
CA LEU A 152 -12.52 -6.69 4.11
C LEU A 152 -12.01 -7.68 3.07
N ARG A 153 -10.89 -7.35 2.42
CA ARG A 153 -10.21 -8.22 1.47
C ARG A 153 -8.70 -8.25 1.70
N GLU A 154 -8.03 -9.20 1.06
CA GLU A 154 -6.57 -9.29 1.07
C GLU A 154 -5.90 -8.04 0.48
N HIS A 155 -4.68 -7.77 0.96
CA HIS A 155 -3.85 -6.69 0.46
C HIS A 155 -3.45 -6.92 -1.00
N ARG A 156 -3.60 -5.88 -1.82
CA ARG A 156 -3.27 -5.93 -3.24
C ARG A 156 -2.24 -4.87 -3.57
N ARG A 157 -1.27 -5.24 -4.41
CA ARG A 157 -0.24 -4.32 -4.92
C ARG A 157 -0.87 -3.25 -5.80
N GLU A 158 -1.94 -3.64 -6.48
CA GLU A 158 -2.73 -2.85 -7.41
C GLU A 158 -3.42 -1.66 -6.73
N ASP A 159 -3.63 -1.72 -5.40
CA ASP A 159 -4.26 -0.63 -4.64
C ASP A 159 -3.34 0.58 -4.43
N LEU A 160 -2.02 0.41 -4.64
CA LEU A 160 -1.01 1.47 -4.49
C LEU A 160 -1.04 2.21 -3.13
N LEU A 161 -1.51 1.53 -2.08
CA LEU A 161 -1.59 2.09 -0.72
C LEU A 161 -0.20 2.13 -0.07
N THR A 162 0.19 3.28 0.46
CA THR A 162 1.44 3.47 1.21
C THR A 162 1.21 3.56 2.72
N ARG A 163 -0.03 3.84 3.12
CA ARG A 163 -0.44 3.92 4.52
C ARG A 163 -0.97 2.56 5.00
N LEU A 164 -0.81 2.30 6.30
CA LEU A 164 -1.28 1.08 6.96
C LEU A 164 -1.55 1.42 8.43
N THR A 165 -2.76 1.11 8.91
CA THR A 165 -3.05 1.16 10.34
C THR A 165 -2.67 -0.15 11.03
N THR A 166 -2.33 -0.08 12.32
CA THR A 166 -2.01 -1.25 13.14
C THR A 166 -3.25 -1.96 13.69
N VAL A 167 -4.43 -1.39 13.49
CA VAL A 167 -5.71 -1.92 13.99
C VAL A 167 -6.19 -3.09 13.13
N VAL A 168 -6.76 -4.10 13.78
CA VAL A 168 -7.46 -5.22 13.12
C VAL A 168 -8.92 -4.81 12.91
N TYR A 169 -9.39 -4.85 11.67
CA TYR A 169 -10.79 -4.58 11.36
C TYR A 169 -11.65 -5.81 11.60
N LYS A 170 -12.78 -5.62 12.26
CA LYS A 170 -13.78 -6.65 12.56
C LYS A 170 -15.15 -6.12 12.10
N PRO A 171 -15.73 -6.65 11.00
CA PRO A 171 -17.00 -6.16 10.46
C PRO A 171 -18.14 -6.21 11.50
N ASP A 172 -18.15 -7.27 12.32
CA ASP A 172 -19.20 -7.51 13.33
C ASP A 172 -18.81 -7.01 14.72
N ALA A 173 -17.76 -6.19 14.84
CA ALA A 173 -17.52 -5.48 16.08
C ALA A 173 -18.62 -4.44 16.24
N GLY A 174 -19.58 -4.74 17.12
CA GLY A 174 -20.55 -3.75 17.59
C GLY A 174 -19.86 -2.50 18.14
N SER A 175 -20.65 -1.47 18.42
CA SER A 175 -20.16 -0.25 19.02
C SER A 175 -19.44 -0.52 20.35
N ASP A 176 -18.25 0.07 20.50
CA ASP A 176 -17.48 -0.04 21.74
C ASP A 176 -18.20 0.75 22.87
N PRO A 177 -18.52 0.14 24.02
CA PRO A 177 -19.23 0.83 25.10
C PRO A 177 -18.50 2.07 25.65
N THR A 178 -17.16 2.07 25.57
CA THR A 178 -16.32 3.22 25.97
C THR A 178 -16.53 4.37 24.99
N TRP A 179 -16.61 4.07 23.70
CA TRP A 179 -16.87 5.05 22.65
C TRP A 179 -18.28 5.65 22.78
N GLU A 180 -19.29 4.83 22.99
CA GLU A 180 -20.66 5.30 23.22
C GLU A 180 -20.77 6.19 24.46
N SER A 181 -20.18 5.75 25.57
CA SER A 181 -20.16 6.51 26.81
C SER A 181 -19.42 7.84 26.67
N PHE A 182 -18.35 7.87 25.86
CA PHE A 182 -17.63 9.08 25.53
C PHE A 182 -18.51 10.07 24.75
N LEU A 183 -19.17 9.60 23.69
CA LEU A 183 -20.09 10.42 22.88
C LEU A 183 -21.26 10.96 23.70
N ALA A 184 -21.92 10.12 24.49
CA ALA A 184 -23.02 10.53 25.36
C ALA A 184 -22.58 11.61 26.36
N ARG A 185 -21.37 11.48 26.92
CA ARG A 185 -20.81 12.45 27.88
C ARG A 185 -20.50 13.80 27.25
N ILE A 186 -19.91 13.84 26.06
CA ILE A 186 -19.53 15.13 25.42
C ILE A 186 -20.72 15.81 24.75
N ALA A 187 -21.69 15.03 24.26
CA ALA A 187 -22.90 15.55 23.66
C ALA A 187 -24.00 15.88 24.69
N GLY A 188 -23.82 15.53 25.96
CA GLY A 188 -24.81 15.73 27.01
C GLY A 188 -26.12 14.97 26.76
N GLY A 189 -26.03 13.80 26.12
CA GLY A 189 -27.20 13.00 25.70
C GLY A 189 -27.94 13.53 24.47
N ASN A 190 -27.40 14.53 23.75
CA ASN A 190 -28.00 15.00 22.50
C ASN A 190 -27.71 14.02 21.35
N GLU A 191 -28.69 13.21 20.99
CA GLU A 191 -28.62 12.20 19.92
C GLU A 191 -28.26 12.78 18.53
N GLU A 192 -28.73 13.99 18.21
CA GLU A 192 -28.41 14.63 16.93
C GLU A 192 -26.92 14.99 16.85
N LEU A 193 -26.37 15.51 17.96
CA LEU A 193 -24.94 15.82 18.08
C LEU A 193 -24.09 14.54 18.10
N ILE A 194 -24.54 13.47 18.77
CA ILE A 194 -23.87 12.17 18.73
C ILE A 194 -23.80 11.66 17.29
N GLY A 195 -24.92 11.66 16.57
CA GLY A 195 -24.97 11.23 15.17
C GLY A 195 -24.09 12.08 14.26
N PHE A 196 -24.04 13.40 14.49
CA PHE A 196 -23.12 14.29 13.77
C PHE A 196 -21.65 13.94 14.04
N LEU A 197 -21.26 13.78 15.31
CA LEU A 197 -19.88 13.44 15.69
C LEU A 197 -19.45 12.07 15.14
N GLN A 198 -20.35 11.09 15.11
CA GLN A 198 -20.09 9.79 14.51
C GLN A 198 -19.86 9.90 13.00
N ARG A 199 -20.70 10.63 12.27
CA ARG A 199 -20.51 10.88 10.83
C ARG A 199 -19.22 11.66 10.56
N ALA A 200 -18.94 12.70 11.34
CA ALA A 200 -17.71 13.48 11.21
C ALA A 200 -16.45 12.63 11.45
N THR A 201 -16.50 11.74 12.45
CA THR A 201 -15.41 10.80 12.75
C THR A 201 -15.24 9.79 11.60
N GLY A 202 -16.34 9.20 11.11
CA GLY A 202 -16.30 8.28 9.97
C GLY A 202 -15.76 8.94 8.70
N TYR A 203 -16.18 10.17 8.41
CA TYR A 203 -15.71 10.93 7.26
C TYR A 203 -14.19 11.17 7.30
N SER A 204 -13.62 11.39 8.49
CA SER A 204 -12.18 11.58 8.67
C SER A 204 -11.33 10.38 8.23
N LEU A 205 -11.91 9.18 8.19
CA LEU A 205 -11.24 7.96 7.72
C LEU A 205 -11.06 7.93 6.19
N THR A 206 -11.92 8.61 5.45
CA THR A 206 -11.87 8.61 3.97
C THR A 206 -10.76 9.50 3.41
N GLY A 207 -10.15 10.36 4.25
CA GLY A 207 -9.14 11.31 3.81
C GLY A 207 -9.62 12.34 2.79
N HIS A 208 -10.91 12.36 2.45
CA HIS A 208 -11.50 13.31 1.51
C HIS A 208 -11.65 14.69 2.16
N THR A 209 -11.03 15.71 1.59
CA THR A 209 -11.20 17.12 1.99
C THR A 209 -12.29 17.85 1.21
N GLY A 210 -13.22 17.10 0.59
CA GLY A 210 -14.27 17.66 -0.28
C GLY A 210 -15.31 18.51 0.46
N GLU A 211 -15.52 18.26 1.76
CA GLU A 211 -16.31 19.12 2.62
C GLU A 211 -15.37 19.97 3.50
N GLU A 212 -15.32 21.28 3.27
CA GLU A 212 -14.64 22.24 4.14
C GLU A 212 -15.39 22.40 5.47
N VAL A 213 -15.38 21.36 6.32
CA VAL A 213 -16.08 21.40 7.62
C VAL A 213 -15.14 21.90 8.71
N LEU A 214 -15.25 23.19 9.04
CA LEU A 214 -14.66 23.75 10.26
C LEU A 214 -15.53 23.39 11.47
N SER A 215 -15.15 22.32 12.19
CA SER A 215 -15.79 21.96 13.45
C SER A 215 -15.42 22.96 14.54
N THR A 216 -16.32 23.91 14.85
CA THR A 216 -16.15 24.82 15.98
C THR A 216 -16.96 24.31 17.18
N SER A 217 -16.27 23.79 18.20
CA SER A 217 -16.91 23.46 19.48
C SER A 217 -17.01 24.73 20.33
N THR A 218 -18.14 25.44 20.26
CA THR A 218 -18.43 26.53 21.20
C THR A 218 -18.98 25.94 22.51
N ARG A 219 -18.13 25.89 23.54
CA ARG A 219 -18.58 25.66 24.91
C ARG A 219 -19.50 26.82 25.33
N PRO A 220 -20.72 26.58 25.84
CA PRO A 220 -21.51 27.65 26.42
C PRO A 220 -20.76 28.20 27.64
N ARG A 221 -20.28 29.46 27.55
CA ARG A 221 -19.84 30.20 28.74
C ARG A 221 -21.08 30.42 29.61
N SER A 222 -21.00 29.97 30.86
CA SER A 222 -22.01 30.22 31.88
C SER A 222 -22.31 31.72 31.98
N ARG A 223 -23.60 32.08 31.89
CA ARG A 223 -24.10 33.45 32.06
C ARG A 223 -23.66 34.04 33.41
N ARG A 224 -22.92 35.17 33.38
CA ARG A 224 -23.08 36.29 34.32
C ARG A 224 -22.67 37.62 33.66
N SER A 225 -23.63 38.55 33.71
CA SER A 225 -23.61 40.02 33.57
C SER A 225 -23.14 40.71 32.27
N VAL A 226 -24.14 41.16 31.49
CA VAL A 226 -24.39 42.52 30.95
C VAL A 226 -23.23 43.35 30.38
N SER A 227 -23.29 43.63 29.07
CA SER A 227 -23.21 44.97 28.44
C SER A 227 -22.89 44.81 26.93
N THR A 228 -23.87 44.89 26.03
CA THR A 228 -24.33 46.07 25.26
C THR A 228 -23.73 46.14 23.85
N PHE A 229 -24.62 46.46 22.89
CA PHE A 229 -24.45 46.86 21.49
C PHE A 229 -24.13 45.76 20.46
N ARG A 230 -24.73 45.75 19.26
CA ARG A 230 -25.99 46.26 18.68
C ARG A 230 -26.02 45.68 17.25
N THR A 231 -27.18 45.24 16.83
CA THR A 231 -27.57 44.79 15.50
C THR A 231 -27.13 45.73 14.36
N ALA A 232 -26.68 45.17 13.24
CA ALA A 232 -26.88 45.74 11.91
C ALA A 232 -27.14 44.61 10.90
N SER A 233 -28.42 44.32 10.70
CA SER A 233 -28.97 43.63 9.54
C SER A 233 -29.10 44.61 8.37
N GLY A 234 -28.90 44.18 7.12
CA GLY A 234 -29.47 44.88 5.97
C GLY A 234 -28.83 44.62 4.62
N ARG A 235 -29.49 43.77 3.83
CA ARG A 235 -29.35 43.50 2.39
C ARG A 235 -29.22 44.76 1.50
N SER A 236 -28.57 44.60 0.34
CA SER A 236 -29.19 44.62 -1.02
C SER A 236 -28.39 45.42 -2.06
N SER A 237 -28.11 44.74 -3.19
CA SER A 237 -28.10 45.23 -4.58
C SER A 237 -27.37 46.54 -4.93
N ARG A 238 -26.28 46.46 -5.70
CA ARG A 238 -26.26 46.56 -7.18
C ARG A 238 -24.95 45.97 -7.71
#